data_AF-A0A0Q9KKB5-F1
#
_entry.id   AF-A0A0Q9KKB5-F1
#
_cell.length_a   1.000
_cell.length_b   1.000
_cell.length_c   1.000
_cell.angle_alpha   90.00
_cell.angle_beta   90.00
_cell.angle_gamma   90.00
#
_symmetry.space_group_name_H-M   'P 1'
#
loop_
_entity.id
_entity.type
_entity.pdbx_description
1 polymer ?
#
loop_
_entity_poly.entity_id
_entity_poly.type
_entity_poly.pdbx_seq_one_letter_code
_entity_poly.pdbx_strand_id
1 'polypeptide(L)'
;MKLTLHKVNELNQEDFIDWFGPLFEHSPWVAERAWSSRPFATEKELISAFEREVWLAERVEQLALLRAHPDLGTRVRMTDQSVQEQSGAGLNQLTAEEYEQFLAYNKRYTETFQFPFIMAVKGQTKETIREAIHTRIHRNKEDELAKALQEVCKIGRFRLEALLVNEAEAKAMKQANRSERIMYYGKGDVWVYRSYAKPLTNLTLIPESGFTGRDNVLFGMNIKVAVSGEKFFTSFTEGDNSMVVATDSMKNFILRKAGEYEGATAEGFLEFAGRHFLETYPQMTGVKMTADQVSFEVLPVPGAKGFEGSDLVYRYSQNEHPTALVEVVRTDEGITVVEHAGGIADLKLIKVKGSSFAGFVRDEYTTLPESFDRPLFIFLDMAWSYEEVADALDSDLGRYVAAEQIRDIAHTVFHEQHSPSIQNLIYRIGQRSLTRFPQLKEIRFESNNRTWETILEQASVGEGKVFTEPRPPYGFQGFSMTKNDLEGL
;
A
#
# COMPACT_ATOMS: atom_id res chain seq x y z
N MET A 1 -8.37 -12.57 15.44
CA MET A 1 -7.50 -11.93 16.45
C MET A 1 -6.30 -12.85 16.67
N LYS A 2 -5.07 -12.32 16.78
CA LYS A 2 -3.84 -13.13 16.94
C LYS A 2 -3.21 -12.88 18.31
N LEU A 3 -2.52 -13.86 18.87
CA LEU A 3 -1.85 -13.81 20.18
C LEU A 3 -0.34 -13.93 20.05
N THR A 4 0.39 -13.20 20.87
CA THR A 4 1.84 -13.43 21.08
C THR A 4 2.05 -14.60 22.05
N LEU A 5 3.15 -15.34 21.92
CA LEU A 5 3.49 -16.45 22.83
C LEU A 5 3.53 -16.02 24.30
N HIS A 6 4.03 -14.81 24.59
CA HIS A 6 3.98 -14.23 25.94
C HIS A 6 2.55 -14.20 26.49
N LYS A 7 1.59 -13.73 25.69
CA LYS A 7 0.19 -13.64 26.11
C LYS A 7 -0.45 -15.01 26.31
N VAL A 8 -0.07 -16.01 25.49
CA VAL A 8 -0.52 -17.40 25.65
C VAL A 8 -0.10 -17.98 27.01
N ASN A 9 1.12 -17.67 27.47
CA ASN A 9 1.62 -18.09 28.78
C ASN A 9 0.89 -17.42 29.96
N GLU A 10 0.21 -16.30 29.74
CA GLU A 10 -0.56 -15.58 30.78
C GLU A 10 -2.04 -15.99 30.88
N LEU A 11 -2.59 -16.68 29.87
CA LEU A 11 -4.01 -17.03 29.87
C LEU A 11 -4.37 -17.89 31.10
N ASN A 12 -5.56 -17.69 31.67
CA ASN A 12 -6.09 -18.69 32.59
C ASN A 12 -6.51 -19.95 31.79
N GLN A 13 -6.95 -20.99 32.49
CA GLN A 13 -7.30 -22.25 31.83
C GLN A 13 -8.50 -22.12 30.89
N GLU A 14 -9.54 -21.39 31.33
CA GLU A 14 -10.76 -21.16 30.57
C GLU A 14 -10.47 -20.41 29.26
N ASP A 15 -9.77 -19.28 29.34
CA ASP A 15 -9.39 -18.48 28.17
C ASP A 15 -8.51 -19.27 27.20
N PHE A 16 -7.60 -20.11 27.70
CA PHE A 16 -6.75 -20.93 26.84
C PHE A 16 -7.56 -21.99 26.08
N ILE A 17 -8.55 -22.60 26.73
CA ILE A 17 -9.46 -23.56 26.09
C ILE A 17 -10.36 -22.85 25.09
N ASP A 18 -10.86 -21.65 25.38
CA ASP A 18 -11.66 -20.88 24.43
C ASP A 18 -10.86 -20.53 23.17
N TRP A 19 -9.60 -20.17 23.33
CA TRP A 19 -8.72 -19.82 22.22
C TRP A 19 -8.25 -21.01 21.39
N PHE A 20 -7.84 -22.10 22.05
CA PHE A 20 -7.15 -23.21 21.41
C PHE A 20 -7.96 -24.51 21.36
N GLY A 21 -9.08 -24.60 22.07
CA GLY A 21 -10.00 -25.73 22.01
C GLY A 21 -10.54 -26.00 20.61
N PRO A 22 -10.86 -24.97 19.79
CA PRO A 22 -11.26 -25.16 18.39
C PRO A 22 -10.17 -25.69 17.45
N LEU A 23 -8.89 -25.75 17.87
CA LEU A 23 -7.81 -26.28 17.01
C LEU A 23 -8.07 -27.71 16.56
N PHE A 24 -8.66 -28.52 17.44
CA PHE A 24 -9.00 -29.91 17.19
C PHE A 24 -10.53 -30.05 17.25
N GLU A 25 -11.14 -30.40 16.11
CA GLU A 25 -12.60 -30.40 15.94
C GLU A 25 -13.30 -31.16 17.07
N HIS A 26 -14.22 -30.45 17.74
CA HIS A 26 -15.00 -30.94 18.89
C HIS A 26 -14.17 -31.67 19.98
N SER A 27 -12.88 -31.32 20.12
CA SER A 27 -11.94 -31.99 21.01
C SER A 27 -11.16 -31.00 21.90
N PRO A 28 -11.85 -30.17 22.72
CA PRO A 28 -11.20 -29.17 23.56
C PRO A 28 -10.27 -29.76 24.63
N TRP A 29 -10.44 -31.06 24.96
CA TRP A 29 -9.60 -31.80 25.89
C TRP A 29 -8.10 -31.75 25.52
N VAL A 30 -7.76 -31.61 24.24
CA VAL A 30 -6.35 -31.48 23.81
C VAL A 30 -5.76 -30.17 24.36
N ALA A 31 -6.52 -29.07 24.28
CA ALA A 31 -6.13 -27.78 24.84
C ALA A 31 -6.10 -27.81 26.37
N GLU A 32 -7.10 -28.45 26.99
CA GLU A 32 -7.19 -28.61 28.45
C GLU A 32 -5.93 -29.29 29.02
N ARG A 33 -5.47 -30.38 28.38
CA ARG A 33 -4.27 -31.11 28.80
C ARG A 33 -2.99 -30.34 28.48
N ALA A 34 -2.89 -29.76 27.27
CA ALA A 34 -1.70 -29.02 26.84
C ALA A 34 -1.42 -27.79 27.73
N TRP A 35 -2.46 -27.15 28.27
CA TRP A 35 -2.35 -26.00 29.17
C TRP A 35 -1.42 -26.21 30.37
N SER A 36 -1.35 -27.44 30.90
CA SER A 36 -0.53 -27.80 32.06
C SER A 36 0.98 -27.82 31.76
N SER A 37 1.36 -27.72 30.49
CA SER A 37 2.75 -27.76 30.04
C SER A 37 3.39 -26.37 29.92
N ARG A 38 2.68 -25.33 30.37
CA ARG A 38 3.16 -23.95 30.40
C ARG A 38 4.22 -23.76 31.50
N PRO A 39 5.12 -22.78 31.33
CA PRO A 39 5.23 -21.86 30.21
C PRO A 39 5.91 -22.51 28.99
N PHE A 40 5.54 -22.05 27.79
CA PHE A 40 6.19 -22.42 26.54
C PHE A 40 7.24 -21.37 26.16
N ALA A 41 8.48 -21.80 25.93
CA ALA A 41 9.57 -20.91 25.54
C ALA A 41 9.57 -20.60 24.04
N THR A 42 9.04 -21.50 23.21
CA THR A 42 8.95 -21.33 21.75
C THR A 42 7.60 -21.78 21.20
N GLU A 43 7.21 -21.27 20.02
CA GLU A 43 6.01 -21.74 19.31
C GLU A 43 6.07 -23.25 19.03
N LYS A 44 7.28 -23.76 18.76
CA LYS A 44 7.52 -25.19 18.55
C LYS A 44 7.19 -26.02 19.79
N GLU A 45 7.51 -25.52 20.99
CA GLU A 45 7.16 -26.17 22.25
C GLU A 45 5.65 -26.19 22.50
N LEU A 46 4.97 -25.08 22.21
CA LEU A 46 3.51 -25.01 22.27
C LEU A 46 2.88 -26.06 21.33
N ILE A 47 3.28 -26.08 20.05
CA ILE A 47 2.80 -27.08 19.08
C ILE A 47 3.08 -28.49 19.56
N SER A 48 4.30 -28.75 20.05
CA SER A 48 4.71 -30.06 20.55
C SER A 48 3.91 -30.50 21.77
N ALA A 49 3.44 -29.56 22.60
CA ALA A 49 2.56 -29.86 23.73
C ALA A 49 1.20 -30.40 23.25
N PHE A 50 0.55 -29.74 22.28
CA PHE A 50 -0.71 -30.25 21.70
C PHE A 50 -0.53 -31.60 21.01
N GLU A 51 0.50 -31.75 20.18
CA GLU A 51 0.75 -33.00 19.47
C GLU A 51 0.98 -34.16 20.45
N ARG A 52 1.74 -33.93 21.52
CA ARG A 52 1.98 -34.93 22.56
C ARG A 52 0.69 -35.40 23.23
N GLU A 53 -0.23 -34.50 23.56
CA GLU A 53 -1.49 -34.89 24.20
C GLU A 53 -2.36 -35.76 23.27
N VAL A 54 -2.34 -35.51 21.96
CA VAL A 54 -3.00 -36.37 20.97
C VAL A 54 -2.38 -37.78 20.95
N TRP A 55 -1.05 -37.87 21.00
CA TRP A 55 -0.34 -39.16 20.96
C TRP A 55 -0.41 -39.94 22.28
N LEU A 56 -0.52 -39.26 23.42
CA LEU A 56 -0.66 -39.88 24.75
C LEU A 56 -2.09 -40.30 25.08
N ALA A 57 -3.09 -39.77 24.37
CA ALA A 57 -4.49 -40.10 24.60
C ALA A 57 -4.77 -41.59 24.39
N GLU A 58 -5.76 -42.11 25.12
CA GLU A 58 -6.14 -43.51 24.99
C GLU A 58 -6.69 -43.78 23.58
N ARG A 59 -6.62 -45.04 23.13
CA ARG A 59 -7.05 -45.41 21.78
C ARG A 59 -8.50 -45.00 21.48
N VAL A 60 -9.37 -45.02 22.49
CA VAL A 60 -10.77 -44.60 22.36
C VAL A 60 -10.89 -43.10 22.11
N GLU A 61 -10.07 -42.29 22.79
CA GLU A 61 -10.04 -40.82 22.62
C GLU A 61 -9.44 -40.43 21.28
N GLN A 62 -8.37 -41.12 20.84
CA GLN A 62 -7.79 -40.93 19.51
C GLN A 62 -8.82 -41.21 18.40
N LEU A 63 -9.57 -42.31 18.51
CA LEU A 63 -10.64 -42.61 17.55
C LEU A 63 -11.78 -41.60 17.60
N ALA A 64 -12.15 -41.11 18.78
CA ALA A 64 -13.17 -40.07 18.93
C ALA A 64 -12.73 -38.76 18.24
N LEU A 65 -11.47 -38.34 18.44
CA LEU A 65 -10.87 -37.18 17.77
C LEU A 65 -10.90 -37.32 16.24
N LEU A 66 -10.52 -38.48 15.70
CA LEU A 66 -10.57 -38.71 14.25
C LEU A 66 -12.01 -38.67 13.71
N ARG A 67 -12.96 -39.27 14.44
CA ARG A 67 -14.39 -39.28 14.05
C ARG A 67 -15.06 -37.92 14.12
N ALA A 68 -14.54 -37.01 14.93
CA ALA A 68 -15.05 -35.64 15.02
C ALA A 68 -14.67 -34.78 13.81
N HIS A 69 -13.71 -35.22 12.98
CA HIS A 69 -13.33 -34.49 11.78
C HIS A 69 -14.38 -34.63 10.67
N PRO A 70 -14.69 -33.57 9.91
CA PRO A 70 -15.62 -33.65 8.79
C PRO A 70 -15.01 -34.42 7.60
N ASP A 71 -15.87 -35.07 6.79
CA ASP A 71 -15.44 -35.73 5.56
C ASP A 71 -14.93 -34.72 4.53
N LEU A 72 -13.75 -34.99 3.98
CA LEU A 72 -13.09 -34.16 2.97
C LEU A 72 -13.90 -34.12 1.67
N GLY A 73 -14.18 -32.92 1.14
CA GLY A 73 -14.87 -32.77 -0.15
C GLY A 73 -16.39 -33.04 -0.09
N THR A 74 -16.98 -33.11 1.10
CA THR A 74 -18.45 -33.23 1.26
C THR A 74 -19.11 -31.86 1.45
N ARG A 75 -20.33 -31.68 0.92
CA ARG A 75 -21.12 -30.43 1.06
C ARG A 75 -21.90 -30.34 2.38
N VAL A 76 -21.58 -31.16 3.37
CA VAL A 76 -22.27 -31.15 4.67
C VAL A 76 -21.88 -29.88 5.43
N ARG A 77 -22.79 -29.30 6.23
CA ARG A 77 -22.55 -28.10 7.06
C ARG A 77 -21.22 -28.23 7.81
N MET A 78 -20.22 -27.49 7.36
CA MET A 78 -18.88 -27.43 7.96
C MET A 78 -18.79 -26.22 8.90
N THR A 79 -17.84 -26.24 9.83
CA THR A 79 -17.42 -25.03 10.56
C THR A 79 -16.77 -24.05 9.58
N ASP A 80 -16.86 -22.73 9.84
CA ASP A 80 -16.30 -21.70 8.96
C ASP A 80 -14.79 -21.89 8.69
N GLN A 81 -14.06 -22.44 9.66
CA GLN A 81 -12.64 -22.77 9.54
C GLN A 81 -12.37 -23.88 8.51
N SER A 82 -13.21 -24.91 8.47
CA SER A 82 -13.02 -26.06 7.57
C SER A 82 -13.33 -25.69 6.11
N VAL A 83 -14.25 -24.75 5.86
CA VAL A 83 -14.54 -24.21 4.52
C VAL A 83 -13.33 -23.45 3.98
N GLN A 84 -12.68 -22.63 4.81
CA GLN A 84 -11.51 -21.85 4.41
C GLN A 84 -10.31 -22.75 4.09
N GLU A 85 -10.09 -23.81 4.88
CA GLU A 85 -9.01 -24.78 4.68
C GLU A 85 -9.12 -25.56 3.36
N GLN A 86 -10.34 -25.98 2.98
CA GLN A 86 -10.55 -26.81 1.78
C GLN A 86 -10.64 -26.00 0.48
N SER A 87 -10.96 -24.70 0.57
CA SER A 87 -11.11 -23.81 -0.60
C SER A 87 -9.84 -23.70 -1.46
N GLY A 88 -8.65 -23.75 -0.84
CA GLY A 88 -7.36 -23.61 -1.53
C GLY A 88 -6.92 -24.84 -2.33
N ALA A 89 -7.55 -26.00 -2.13
CA ALA A 89 -7.18 -27.25 -2.81
C ALA A 89 -8.05 -27.56 -4.06
N GLY A 90 -8.95 -26.65 -4.44
CA GLY A 90 -9.81 -26.81 -5.61
C GLY A 90 -10.97 -27.79 -5.43
N LEU A 91 -11.25 -28.24 -4.20
CA LEU A 91 -12.36 -29.17 -3.89
C LEU A 91 -13.75 -28.56 -4.07
N ASN A 92 -13.82 -27.22 -4.18
CA ASN A 92 -15.03 -26.46 -4.53
C ASN A 92 -15.33 -26.44 -6.04
N GLN A 93 -14.41 -26.93 -6.88
CA GLN A 93 -14.52 -26.93 -8.34
C GLN A 93 -14.52 -28.35 -8.94
N LEU A 94 -14.88 -29.36 -8.15
CA LEU A 94 -15.01 -30.74 -8.62
C LEU A 94 -16.13 -30.84 -9.67
N THR A 95 -15.86 -31.56 -10.76
CA THR A 95 -16.91 -31.97 -11.70
C THR A 95 -17.88 -32.95 -11.02
N ALA A 96 -19.05 -33.17 -11.61
CA ALA A 96 -20.03 -34.13 -11.07
C ALA A 96 -19.42 -35.54 -10.91
N GLU A 97 -18.64 -35.98 -11.91
CA GLU A 97 -17.96 -37.28 -11.89
C GLU A 97 -16.88 -37.35 -10.81
N GLU A 98 -16.06 -36.30 -10.67
CA GLU A 98 -15.02 -36.23 -9.63
C GLU A 98 -15.65 -36.25 -8.23
N TYR A 99 -16.76 -35.53 -8.03
CA TYR A 99 -17.49 -35.50 -6.76
C TYR A 99 -18.03 -36.88 -6.37
N GLU A 100 -18.63 -37.61 -7.32
CA GLU A 100 -19.11 -38.99 -7.08
C GLU A 100 -17.96 -39.94 -6.71
N GLN A 101 -16.79 -39.78 -7.35
CA GLN A 101 -15.60 -40.57 -7.01
C GLN A 101 -15.11 -40.29 -5.59
N PHE A 102 -15.03 -39.01 -5.19
CA PHE A 102 -14.66 -38.63 -3.81
C PHE A 102 -15.64 -39.19 -2.78
N LEU A 103 -16.95 -39.14 -3.05
CA LEU A 103 -17.96 -39.74 -2.17
C LEU A 103 -17.78 -41.26 -2.04
N ALA A 104 -17.55 -41.96 -3.15
CA ALA A 104 -17.33 -43.41 -3.13
C ALA A 104 -16.06 -43.78 -2.36
N TYR A 105 -14.98 -43.03 -2.52
CA TYR A 105 -13.74 -43.24 -1.80
C TYR A 105 -13.88 -42.98 -0.30
N ASN A 106 -14.50 -41.86 0.11
CA ASN A 106 -14.74 -41.55 1.51
C ASN A 106 -15.62 -42.62 2.17
N LYS A 107 -16.70 -43.05 1.50
CA LYS A 107 -17.57 -44.12 2.01
C LYS A 107 -16.77 -45.40 2.27
N ARG A 108 -16.00 -45.88 1.28
CA ARG A 108 -15.21 -47.10 1.41
C ARG A 108 -14.11 -46.97 2.46
N TYR A 109 -13.50 -45.79 2.57
CA TYR A 109 -12.49 -45.50 3.59
C TYR A 109 -13.10 -45.59 4.99
N THR A 110 -14.22 -44.92 5.24
CA THR A 110 -14.91 -44.92 6.53
C THR A 110 -15.43 -46.30 6.92
N GLU A 111 -15.95 -47.09 5.97
CA GLU A 111 -16.32 -48.49 6.20
C GLU A 111 -15.11 -49.35 6.64
N THR A 112 -13.93 -49.09 6.09
CA THR A 112 -12.70 -49.86 6.36
C THR A 112 -12.09 -49.50 7.72
N PHE A 113 -11.89 -48.20 7.97
CA PHE A 113 -11.12 -47.71 9.12
C PHE A 113 -11.97 -47.20 10.28
N GLN A 114 -13.29 -47.03 10.08
CA GLN A 114 -14.25 -46.58 11.10
C GLN A 114 -14.03 -45.13 11.56
N PHE A 115 -13.36 -44.32 10.74
CA PHE A 115 -13.18 -42.88 10.88
C PHE A 115 -12.98 -42.26 9.47
N PRO A 116 -13.25 -40.96 9.28
CA PRO A 116 -13.21 -40.31 7.97
C PRO A 116 -11.78 -40.17 7.41
N PHE A 117 -11.66 -39.96 6.11
CA PHE A 117 -10.36 -39.67 5.50
C PHE A 117 -9.88 -38.28 5.89
N ILE A 118 -8.72 -38.20 6.53
CA ILE A 118 -8.16 -36.94 7.02
C ILE A 118 -6.80 -36.70 6.35
N MET A 119 -6.63 -35.52 5.77
CA MET A 119 -5.40 -35.06 5.16
C MET A 119 -5.31 -33.54 5.24
N ALA A 120 -4.14 -33.01 5.59
CA ALA A 120 -3.90 -31.57 5.56
C ALA A 120 -3.78 -31.09 4.10
N VAL A 121 -4.73 -30.26 3.67
CA VAL A 121 -4.89 -29.85 2.26
C VAL A 121 -4.14 -28.58 1.85
N LYS A 122 -3.51 -27.87 2.79
CA LYS A 122 -2.70 -26.67 2.49
C LYS A 122 -1.56 -27.03 1.52
N GLY A 123 -1.57 -26.41 0.34
CA GLY A 123 -0.60 -26.66 -0.73
C GLY A 123 -0.81 -27.96 -1.50
N GLN A 124 -1.97 -28.61 -1.37
CA GLN A 124 -2.34 -29.82 -2.10
C GLN A 124 -3.32 -29.49 -3.24
N THR A 125 -3.41 -30.39 -4.21
CA THR A 125 -4.35 -30.35 -5.35
C THR A 125 -5.35 -31.50 -5.26
N LYS A 126 -6.51 -31.37 -5.93
CA LYS A 126 -7.51 -32.44 -5.97
C LYS A 126 -6.93 -33.77 -6.48
N GLU A 127 -5.95 -33.74 -7.38
CA GLU A 127 -5.25 -34.91 -7.91
C GLU A 127 -4.41 -35.59 -6.83
N THR A 128 -3.60 -34.83 -6.08
CA THR A 128 -2.76 -35.37 -4.99
C THR A 128 -3.59 -35.95 -3.86
N ILE A 129 -4.74 -35.34 -3.55
CA ILE A 129 -5.66 -35.83 -2.54
C ILE A 129 -6.29 -37.16 -3.01
N ARG A 130 -6.74 -37.23 -4.27
CA ARG A 130 -7.31 -38.44 -4.85
C ARG A 130 -6.30 -39.60 -4.81
N GLU A 131 -5.06 -39.35 -5.18
CA GLU A 131 -3.98 -40.33 -5.09
C GLU A 131 -3.74 -40.78 -3.64
N ALA A 132 -3.72 -39.84 -2.69
CA ALA A 132 -3.54 -40.15 -1.28
C ALA A 132 -4.64 -41.05 -0.72
N ILE A 133 -5.92 -40.79 -1.04
CA ILE A 133 -7.03 -41.67 -0.63
C ILE A 133 -6.88 -43.05 -1.26
N HIS A 134 -6.59 -43.10 -2.56
CA HIS A 134 -6.41 -44.34 -3.31
C HIS A 134 -5.28 -45.21 -2.72
N THR A 135 -4.16 -44.62 -2.31
CA THR A 135 -3.06 -45.37 -1.70
C THR A 135 -3.36 -45.78 -0.26
N ARG A 136 -3.95 -44.88 0.54
CA ARG A 136 -4.17 -45.11 1.98
C ARG A 136 -5.26 -46.13 2.26
N ILE A 137 -6.22 -46.32 1.36
CA ILE A 137 -7.31 -47.30 1.52
C ILE A 137 -6.83 -48.75 1.63
N HIS A 138 -5.61 -49.03 1.17
CA HIS A 138 -5.01 -50.37 1.18
C HIS A 138 -4.08 -50.60 2.37
N ARG A 139 -3.93 -49.65 3.28
CA ARG A 139 -3.09 -49.80 4.48
C ARG A 139 -3.77 -50.66 5.54
N ASN A 140 -2.96 -51.23 6.43
CA ASN A 140 -3.52 -51.87 7.62
C ASN A 140 -4.02 -50.79 8.61
N LYS A 141 -4.92 -51.19 9.51
CA LYS A 141 -5.63 -50.27 10.40
C LYS A 141 -4.73 -49.49 11.36
N GLU A 142 -3.66 -50.11 11.85
CA GLU A 142 -2.75 -49.45 12.80
C GLU A 142 -1.90 -48.37 12.11
N ASP A 143 -1.35 -48.68 10.94
CA ASP A 143 -0.57 -47.72 10.15
C ASP A 143 -1.44 -46.53 9.71
N GLU A 144 -2.70 -46.81 9.35
CA GLU A 144 -3.61 -45.75 8.91
C GLU A 144 -4.08 -44.88 10.08
N LEU A 145 -4.32 -45.47 11.26
CA LEU A 145 -4.61 -44.68 12.45
C LEU A 145 -3.46 -43.73 12.78
N ALA A 146 -2.22 -44.23 12.81
CA ALA A 146 -1.05 -43.41 13.05
C ALA A 146 -0.93 -42.30 12.00
N LYS A 147 -1.18 -42.61 10.73
CA LYS A 147 -1.15 -41.62 9.66
C LYS A 147 -2.24 -40.55 9.82
N ALA A 148 -3.45 -40.93 10.17
CA ALA A 148 -4.56 -40.01 10.38
C ALA A 148 -4.29 -39.05 11.55
N LEU A 149 -3.73 -39.55 12.66
CA LEU A 149 -3.31 -38.71 13.79
C LEU A 149 -2.21 -37.71 13.41
N GLN A 150 -1.25 -38.10 12.56
CA GLN A 150 -0.24 -37.17 12.02
C GLN A 150 -0.89 -36.05 11.20
N GLU A 151 -1.87 -36.37 10.35
CA GLU A 151 -2.56 -35.37 9.55
C GLU A 151 -3.40 -34.42 10.42
N VAL A 152 -4.07 -34.93 11.46
CA VAL A 152 -4.77 -34.09 12.45
C VAL A 152 -3.81 -33.15 13.18
N CYS A 153 -2.66 -33.63 13.63
CA CYS A 153 -1.63 -32.80 14.25
C CYS A 153 -1.13 -31.70 13.29
N LYS A 154 -0.94 -32.05 12.01
CA LYS A 154 -0.52 -31.09 10.98
C LYS A 154 -1.58 -30.02 10.71
N ILE A 155 -2.87 -30.38 10.70
CA ILE A 155 -3.98 -29.43 10.61
C ILE A 155 -4.01 -28.51 11.83
N GLY A 156 -3.95 -29.08 13.04
CA GLY A 156 -3.91 -28.33 14.29
C GLY A 156 -2.73 -27.34 14.34
N ARG A 157 -1.56 -27.74 13.82
CA ARG A 157 -0.40 -26.85 13.67
C ARG A 157 -0.68 -25.66 12.76
N PHE A 158 -1.24 -25.87 11.56
CA PHE A 158 -1.57 -24.77 10.65
C PHE A 158 -2.58 -23.80 11.26
N ARG A 159 -3.57 -24.31 11.99
CA ARG A 159 -4.55 -23.49 12.72
C ARG A 159 -3.87 -22.69 13.83
N LEU A 160 -2.97 -23.31 14.59
CA LEU A 160 -2.23 -22.65 15.67
C LEU A 160 -1.29 -21.56 15.14
N GLU A 161 -0.53 -21.83 14.09
CA GLU A 161 0.32 -20.83 13.41
C GLU A 161 -0.50 -19.62 12.91
N ALA A 162 -1.74 -19.83 12.46
CA ALA A 162 -2.63 -18.74 12.05
C ALA A 162 -3.10 -17.87 13.22
N LEU A 163 -3.14 -18.42 14.44
CA LEU A 163 -3.53 -17.71 15.68
C LEU A 163 -2.35 -16.99 16.35
N LEU A 164 -1.10 -17.33 16.02
CA LEU A 164 0.08 -16.70 16.60
C LEU A 164 0.60 -15.53 15.74
N VAL A 165 1.25 -14.59 16.42
CA VAL A 165 1.98 -13.47 15.81
C VAL A 165 3.29 -13.27 16.57
N ASN A 166 4.39 -13.03 15.85
CA ASN A 166 5.68 -12.76 16.47
C ASN A 166 5.63 -11.39 17.20
N GLU A 167 6.36 -11.22 18.30
CA GLU A 167 6.45 -9.94 19.04
C GLU A 167 6.86 -8.74 18.16
N ALA A 168 7.68 -8.96 17.13
CA ALA A 168 8.03 -7.92 16.15
C ALA A 168 6.84 -7.52 15.26
N GLU A 169 6.06 -8.50 14.79
CA GLU A 169 4.83 -8.27 14.04
C GLU A 169 3.70 -7.73 14.93
N ALA A 170 3.65 -8.10 16.21
CA ALA A 170 2.72 -7.55 17.19
C ALA A 170 3.07 -6.11 17.56
N LYS A 171 4.35 -5.73 17.55
CA LYS A 171 4.80 -4.33 17.63
C LYS A 171 4.43 -3.56 16.37
N ALA A 172 4.61 -4.14 15.17
CA ALA A 172 4.20 -3.54 13.91
C ALA A 172 2.66 -3.38 13.82
N MET A 173 1.89 -4.38 14.26
CA MET A 173 0.43 -4.31 14.37
C MET A 173 0.00 -3.31 15.45
N LYS A 174 0.68 -3.21 16.61
CA LYS A 174 0.41 -2.17 17.62
C LYS A 174 0.74 -0.75 17.13
N GLN A 175 1.72 -0.60 16.24
CA GLN A 175 2.01 0.67 15.57
C GLN A 175 0.93 1.01 14.53
N ALA A 176 0.38 0.02 13.83
CA ALA A 176 -0.78 0.19 12.95
C ALA A 176 -2.10 0.44 13.71
N ASN A 177 -2.22 -0.01 14.97
CA ASN A 177 -3.45 0.06 15.78
C ASN A 177 -3.51 1.23 16.78
N ARG A 178 -2.69 2.28 16.63
CA ARG A 178 -2.91 3.54 17.38
C ARG A 178 -3.99 4.36 16.67
N SER A 179 -5.25 4.01 17.01
CA SER A 179 -6.59 4.47 16.57
C SER A 179 -7.31 3.58 15.53
N GLU A 180 -8.22 2.72 16.00
CA GLU A 180 -8.97 1.71 15.22
C GLU A 180 -10.10 2.25 14.32
N ARG A 181 -10.40 3.55 14.31
CA ARG A 181 -11.50 4.11 13.51
C ARG A 181 -11.00 5.24 12.63
N ILE A 182 -11.10 5.06 11.32
CA ILE A 182 -10.94 6.17 10.37
C ILE A 182 -12.15 7.10 10.53
N MET A 183 -11.91 8.30 11.07
CA MET A 183 -12.95 9.31 11.30
C MET A 183 -12.43 10.70 10.94
N TYR A 184 -12.83 11.17 9.77
CA TYR A 184 -12.60 12.54 9.31
C TYR A 184 -13.73 12.96 8.36
N TYR A 185 -13.90 14.26 8.18
CA TYR A 185 -14.77 14.84 7.16
C TYR A 185 -14.16 16.14 6.64
N GLY A 186 -14.68 16.71 5.56
CA GLY A 186 -14.18 17.98 5.07
C GLY A 186 -14.72 18.41 3.71
N LYS A 187 -13.89 19.13 2.95
CA LYS A 187 -14.28 19.75 1.68
C LYS A 187 -13.17 19.54 0.64
N GLY A 188 -13.53 19.02 -0.53
CA GLY A 188 -12.69 19.00 -1.73
C GLY A 188 -13.16 20.04 -2.74
N ASP A 189 -12.39 20.20 -3.82
CA ASP A 189 -12.66 21.18 -4.89
C ASP A 189 -12.80 22.62 -4.37
N VAL A 190 -11.99 22.98 -3.37
CA VAL A 190 -11.90 24.34 -2.86
C VAL A 190 -10.89 25.11 -3.71
N TRP A 191 -11.39 25.67 -4.82
CA TRP A 191 -10.59 26.48 -5.74
C TRP A 191 -10.25 27.84 -5.14
N VAL A 192 -8.96 28.10 -4.99
CA VAL A 192 -8.40 29.37 -4.53
C VAL A 192 -7.60 29.98 -5.68
N TYR A 193 -7.89 31.23 -6.02
CA TYR A 193 -7.08 32.02 -6.95
C TYR A 193 -6.70 33.33 -6.29
N ARG A 194 -5.48 33.38 -5.74
CA ARG A 194 -4.95 34.60 -5.13
C ARG A 194 -4.12 35.35 -6.17
N SER A 195 -4.48 36.60 -6.46
CA SER A 195 -3.63 37.48 -7.25
C SER A 195 -2.59 38.19 -6.38
N TYR A 196 -1.41 38.42 -6.96
CA TYR A 196 -0.30 39.15 -6.35
C TYR A 196 0.05 38.64 -4.95
N ALA A 197 0.27 37.32 -4.83
CA ALA A 197 0.88 36.75 -3.62
C ALA A 197 2.38 37.09 -3.59
N LYS A 198 3.04 36.84 -2.45
CA LYS A 198 4.49 37.09 -2.34
C LYS A 198 5.24 36.30 -3.41
N PRO A 199 6.14 36.92 -4.19
CA PRO A 199 6.97 36.20 -5.15
C PRO A 199 7.84 35.14 -4.46
N LEU A 200 7.93 33.95 -5.06
CA LEU A 200 8.89 32.93 -4.68
C LEU A 200 10.26 33.30 -5.27
N THR A 201 11.19 33.63 -4.40
CA THR A 201 12.57 34.01 -4.78
C THR A 201 13.57 33.24 -3.90
N ASN A 202 14.86 33.56 -4.00
CA ASN A 202 15.93 32.98 -3.17
C ASN A 202 16.10 31.45 -3.31
N LEU A 203 15.85 30.89 -4.49
CA LEU A 203 16.02 29.45 -4.71
C LEU A 203 17.49 29.06 -4.87
N THR A 204 17.83 27.86 -4.41
CA THR A 204 19.12 27.23 -4.73
C THR A 204 19.14 26.88 -6.22
N LEU A 205 20.06 27.48 -6.98
CA LEU A 205 20.22 27.19 -8.42
C LEU A 205 20.92 25.85 -8.63
N ILE A 206 20.47 25.11 -9.65
CA ILE A 206 21.05 23.82 -10.02
C ILE A 206 21.40 23.79 -11.51
N PRO A 207 22.40 22.99 -11.94
CA PRO A 207 22.81 22.91 -13.35
C PRO A 207 21.70 22.48 -14.30
N GLU A 208 20.75 21.67 -13.83
CA GLU A 208 19.68 21.09 -14.64
C GLU A 208 18.52 22.06 -14.93
N SER A 209 18.41 23.19 -14.23
CA SER A 209 17.23 24.04 -14.30
C SER A 209 17.57 25.52 -14.47
N GLY A 210 16.89 26.16 -15.43
CA GLY A 210 16.87 27.62 -15.58
C GLY A 210 15.86 28.32 -14.68
N PHE A 211 15.13 27.58 -13.83
CA PHE A 211 14.12 28.11 -12.95
C PHE A 211 14.75 28.88 -11.79
N THR A 212 14.30 30.12 -11.58
CA THR A 212 14.87 31.04 -10.59
C THR A 212 13.86 31.55 -9.56
N GLY A 213 12.56 31.28 -9.78
CA GLY A 213 11.49 31.73 -8.90
C GLY A 213 10.12 31.74 -9.58
N ARG A 214 9.11 32.19 -8.85
CA ARG A 214 7.75 32.48 -9.36
C ARG A 214 7.35 33.88 -8.96
N ASP A 215 6.83 34.66 -9.90
CA ASP A 215 6.32 35.99 -9.58
C ASP A 215 5.06 35.95 -8.71
N ASN A 216 4.34 34.81 -8.72
CA ASN A 216 3.09 34.59 -7.97
C ASN A 216 2.02 35.68 -8.22
N VAL A 217 2.02 36.28 -9.42
CA VAL A 217 0.94 37.16 -9.90
C VAL A 217 -0.39 36.43 -9.87
N LEU A 218 -0.40 35.14 -10.23
CA LEU A 218 -1.50 34.21 -10.01
C LEU A 218 -1.01 33.03 -9.18
N PHE A 219 -1.48 32.96 -7.94
CA PHE A 219 -1.25 31.86 -7.01
C PHE A 219 -2.54 31.07 -6.86
N GLY A 220 -2.74 30.14 -7.80
CA GLY A 220 -3.95 29.33 -7.92
C GLY A 220 -3.76 27.90 -7.45
N MET A 221 -4.76 27.31 -6.80
CA MET A 221 -4.74 25.91 -6.39
C MET A 221 -6.14 25.36 -6.12
N ASN A 222 -6.30 24.06 -6.35
CA ASN A 222 -7.44 23.28 -5.87
C ASN A 222 -7.07 22.63 -4.53
N ILE A 223 -7.83 22.93 -3.47
CA ILE A 223 -7.56 22.43 -2.13
C ILE A 223 -8.59 21.40 -1.69
N LYS A 224 -8.09 20.35 -1.05
CA LYS A 224 -8.90 19.44 -0.23
C LYS A 224 -8.47 19.55 1.22
N VAL A 225 -9.43 19.74 2.12
CA VAL A 225 -9.24 19.74 3.57
C VAL A 225 -10.01 18.59 4.20
N ALA A 226 -9.39 17.90 5.14
CA ALA A 226 -10.00 16.92 6.02
C ALA A 226 -9.65 17.26 7.47
N VAL A 227 -10.64 17.21 8.36
CA VAL A 227 -10.48 17.45 9.79
C VAL A 227 -10.83 16.21 10.59
N SER A 228 -10.10 15.96 11.67
CA SER A 228 -10.26 14.81 12.57
C SER A 228 -10.41 15.26 14.02
N GLY A 229 -11.07 14.42 14.83
CA GLY A 229 -11.32 14.70 16.24
C GLY A 229 -12.39 13.78 16.83
N GLU A 230 -12.13 13.23 18.02
CA GLU A 230 -13.04 12.32 18.73
C GLU A 230 -14.43 12.95 18.98
N LYS A 231 -14.48 14.28 19.16
CA LYS A 231 -15.74 15.03 19.37
C LYS A 231 -16.66 15.01 18.15
N PHE A 232 -16.23 14.51 17.00
CA PHE A 232 -17.09 14.32 15.83
C PHE A 232 -17.89 13.02 15.87
N PHE A 233 -17.60 12.10 16.79
CA PHE A 233 -18.20 10.78 16.79
C PHE A 233 -19.74 10.80 16.80
N THR A 234 -20.34 11.66 17.62
CA THR A 234 -21.80 11.81 17.72
C THR A 234 -22.46 12.32 16.44
N SER A 235 -21.72 13.03 15.57
CA SER A 235 -22.23 13.42 14.25
C SER A 235 -22.45 12.22 13.33
N PHE A 236 -21.64 11.16 13.48
CA PHE A 236 -21.79 9.92 12.70
C PHE A 236 -22.81 8.96 13.33
N THR A 237 -22.83 8.83 14.65
CA THR A 237 -23.68 7.83 15.33
C THR A 237 -25.09 8.33 15.62
N GLU A 238 -25.24 9.61 15.93
CA GLU A 238 -26.49 10.20 16.42
C GLU A 238 -27.02 11.30 15.49
N GLY A 239 -26.23 11.72 14.49
CA GLY A 239 -26.56 12.87 13.64
C GLY A 239 -26.49 14.21 14.38
N ASP A 240 -25.79 14.26 15.53
CA ASP A 240 -25.60 15.50 16.28
C ASP A 240 -24.55 16.38 15.60
N ASN A 241 -25.00 17.49 15.03
CA ASN A 241 -24.15 18.46 14.33
C ASN A 241 -23.58 19.55 15.25
N SER A 242 -23.78 19.48 16.57
CA SER A 242 -23.36 20.53 17.52
C SER A 242 -21.86 20.85 17.48
N MET A 243 -21.01 19.86 17.17
CA MET A 243 -19.56 20.00 17.05
C MET A 243 -19.07 20.14 15.60
N VAL A 244 -19.98 20.03 14.62
CA VAL A 244 -19.66 20.00 13.19
C VAL A 244 -19.48 21.43 12.65
N VAL A 245 -18.33 21.70 12.07
CA VAL A 245 -18.12 22.89 11.24
C VAL A 245 -18.65 22.58 9.85
N ALA A 246 -19.65 23.34 9.38
CA ALA A 246 -20.20 23.12 8.04
C ALA A 246 -19.07 23.15 6.98
N THR A 247 -19.10 22.23 6.02
CA THR A 247 -18.05 22.13 4.99
C THR A 247 -18.01 23.38 4.08
N ASP A 248 -19.13 24.10 3.96
CA ASP A 248 -19.15 25.43 3.32
C ASP A 248 -18.39 26.49 4.14
N SER A 249 -18.49 26.45 5.46
CA SER A 249 -17.69 27.30 6.35
C SER A 249 -16.20 27.00 6.22
N MET A 250 -15.81 25.73 6.04
CA MET A 250 -14.42 25.36 5.77
C MET A 250 -13.90 25.96 4.45
N LYS A 251 -14.71 25.89 3.38
CA LYS A 251 -14.41 26.56 2.10
C LYS A 251 -14.21 28.06 2.30
N ASN A 252 -15.15 28.73 2.98
CA ASN A 252 -15.06 30.17 3.25
C ASN A 252 -13.83 30.53 4.12
N PHE A 253 -13.48 29.66 5.07
CA PHE A 253 -12.30 29.81 5.93
C PHE A 253 -11.02 29.82 5.10
N ILE A 254 -10.83 28.81 4.24
CA ILE A 254 -9.67 28.67 3.35
C ILE A 254 -9.56 29.88 2.41
N LEU A 255 -10.67 30.27 1.77
CA LEU A 255 -10.70 31.41 0.84
C LEU A 255 -10.30 32.73 1.53
N ARG A 256 -10.73 32.95 2.78
CA ARG A 256 -10.35 34.14 3.56
C ARG A 256 -8.89 34.09 4.00
N LYS A 257 -8.40 32.91 4.43
CA LYS A 257 -7.00 32.73 4.82
C LYS A 257 -6.03 32.94 3.65
N ALA A 258 -6.43 32.63 2.42
CA ALA A 258 -5.65 33.00 1.24
C ALA A 258 -5.51 34.52 1.07
N GLY A 259 -6.44 35.30 1.64
CA GLY A 259 -6.40 36.76 1.75
C GLY A 259 -5.31 37.26 2.72
N GLU A 260 -5.07 36.50 3.79
CA GLU A 260 -4.19 36.85 4.92
C GLU A 260 -2.79 36.26 4.81
N TYR A 261 -2.58 35.24 3.96
CA TYR A 261 -1.30 34.58 3.81
C TYR A 261 -0.25 35.50 3.15
N GLU A 262 0.89 35.67 3.83
CA GLU A 262 2.00 36.54 3.39
C GLU A 262 3.19 35.78 2.81
N GLY A 263 3.14 34.44 2.80
CA GLY A 263 4.20 33.59 2.25
C GLY A 263 4.05 33.35 0.73
N ALA A 264 4.93 32.50 0.19
CA ALA A 264 5.09 32.30 -1.26
C ALA A 264 4.89 30.86 -1.74
N THR A 265 4.65 29.90 -0.84
CA THR A 265 4.59 28.45 -1.15
C THR A 265 3.23 27.86 -0.81
N ALA A 266 2.83 26.81 -1.53
CA ALA A 266 1.56 26.14 -1.23
C ALA A 266 1.64 25.40 0.10
N GLU A 267 2.77 24.74 0.37
CA GLU A 267 3.08 24.07 1.64
C GLU A 267 2.94 25.03 2.82
N GLY A 268 3.53 26.23 2.72
CA GLY A 268 3.39 27.27 3.73
C GLY A 268 1.95 27.75 3.91
N PHE A 269 1.18 27.86 2.80
CA PHE A 269 -0.23 28.22 2.89
C PHE A 269 -1.07 27.13 3.58
N LEU A 270 -0.83 25.86 3.25
CA LEU A 270 -1.55 24.73 3.84
C LEU A 270 -1.28 24.62 5.34
N GLU A 271 -0.02 24.79 5.77
CA GLU A 271 0.33 24.84 7.19
C GLU A 271 -0.33 26.03 7.89
N PHE A 272 -0.25 27.23 7.31
CA PHE A 272 -0.87 28.44 7.84
C PHE A 272 -2.37 28.26 8.04
N ALA A 273 -3.09 27.80 7.02
CA ALA A 273 -4.53 27.58 7.09
C ALA A 273 -4.88 26.46 8.07
N GLY A 274 -4.15 25.34 8.04
CA GLY A 274 -4.35 24.18 8.92
C GLY A 274 -4.16 24.54 10.39
N ARG A 275 -3.09 25.29 10.72
CA ARG A 275 -2.83 25.79 12.08
C ARG A 275 -3.98 26.66 12.57
N HIS A 276 -4.43 27.61 11.75
CA HIS A 276 -5.54 28.49 12.11
C HIS A 276 -6.87 27.74 12.27
N PHE A 277 -7.11 26.64 11.54
CA PHE A 277 -8.27 25.78 11.79
C PHE A 277 -8.21 25.23 13.22
N LEU A 278 -7.08 24.67 13.64
CA LEU A 278 -6.91 24.15 14.99
C LEU A 278 -6.99 25.24 16.06
N GLU A 279 -6.45 26.43 15.82
CA GLU A 279 -6.59 27.56 16.76
C GLU A 279 -8.05 28.03 16.88
N THR A 280 -8.80 28.02 15.79
CA THR A 280 -10.20 28.48 15.76
C THR A 280 -11.18 27.47 16.32
N TYR A 281 -10.94 26.17 16.11
CA TYR A 281 -11.87 25.09 16.43
C TYR A 281 -11.25 24.09 17.42
N PRO A 282 -11.42 24.30 18.75
CA PRO A 282 -10.81 23.46 19.78
C PRO A 282 -11.23 21.98 19.75
N GLN A 283 -12.35 21.65 19.10
CA GLN A 283 -12.81 20.28 18.93
C GLN A 283 -12.05 19.49 17.85
N MET A 284 -11.32 20.18 16.96
CA MET A 284 -10.44 19.54 15.98
C MET A 284 -9.11 19.14 16.64
N THR A 285 -8.66 17.92 16.35
CA THR A 285 -7.36 17.39 16.79
C THR A 285 -6.38 17.25 15.65
N GLY A 286 -6.84 17.14 14.40
CA GLY A 286 -6.01 17.10 13.22
C GLY A 286 -6.65 17.77 12.02
N VAL A 287 -5.83 18.35 11.15
CA VAL A 287 -6.22 18.97 9.89
C VAL A 287 -5.20 18.54 8.83
N LYS A 288 -5.67 17.77 7.85
CA LYS A 288 -4.90 17.37 6.67
C LYS A 288 -5.39 18.14 5.46
N MET A 289 -4.48 18.80 4.78
CA MET A 289 -4.77 19.55 3.56
C MET A 289 -3.87 19.08 2.42
N THR A 290 -4.44 19.04 1.22
CA THR A 290 -3.69 18.84 -0.02
C THR A 290 -4.03 19.96 -0.99
N ALA A 291 -3.07 20.32 -1.84
CA ALA A 291 -3.24 21.29 -2.90
C ALA A 291 -2.69 20.75 -4.23
N ASP A 292 -3.48 20.87 -5.28
CA ASP A 292 -3.03 20.80 -6.67
C ASP A 292 -2.92 22.23 -7.18
N GLN A 293 -1.70 22.71 -7.43
CA GLN A 293 -1.51 24.09 -7.92
C GLN A 293 -1.98 24.20 -9.37
N VAL A 294 -2.48 25.37 -9.73
CA VAL A 294 -2.81 25.71 -11.11
C VAL A 294 -1.61 26.38 -11.74
N SER A 295 -1.03 25.73 -12.74
CA SER A 295 0.08 26.27 -13.52
C SER A 295 -0.42 27.32 -14.51
N PHE A 296 0.06 28.56 -14.36
CA PHE A 296 -0.20 29.69 -15.26
C PHE A 296 1.08 30.04 -16.03
N GLU A 297 1.08 29.79 -17.33
CA GLU A 297 2.24 30.03 -18.18
C GLU A 297 2.21 31.45 -18.76
N VAL A 298 3.31 32.17 -18.62
CA VAL A 298 3.49 33.49 -19.21
C VAL A 298 3.52 33.38 -20.73
N LEU A 299 2.67 34.15 -21.42
CA LEU A 299 2.61 34.16 -22.87
C LEU A 299 3.52 35.25 -23.46
N PRO A 300 4.25 34.95 -24.56
CA PRO A 300 5.04 35.96 -25.25
C PRO A 300 4.13 36.95 -26.00
N VAL A 301 4.38 38.24 -25.82
CA VAL A 301 3.71 39.35 -26.52
C VAL A 301 4.74 40.27 -27.19
N PRO A 302 4.41 40.95 -28.31
CA PRO A 302 5.33 41.87 -28.95
C PRO A 302 5.70 43.05 -28.03
N GLY A 303 7.00 43.22 -27.78
CA GLY A 303 7.59 44.31 -27.00
C GLY A 303 8.64 45.08 -27.78
N ALA A 304 9.25 46.08 -27.13
CA ALA A 304 10.19 47.01 -27.78
C ALA A 304 11.49 46.34 -28.29
N LYS A 305 11.88 45.18 -27.75
CA LYS A 305 13.11 44.44 -28.10
C LYS A 305 12.84 43.06 -28.71
N GLY A 306 11.64 42.81 -29.19
CA GLY A 306 11.17 41.49 -29.61
C GLY A 306 10.04 41.00 -28.72
N PHE A 307 9.79 39.70 -28.70
CA PHE A 307 8.78 39.12 -27.81
C PHE A 307 9.25 39.15 -26.36
N GLU A 308 8.38 39.61 -25.46
CA GLU A 308 8.57 39.64 -24.01
C GLU A 308 7.41 38.92 -23.31
N GLY A 309 7.60 38.53 -22.05
CA GLY A 309 6.54 37.87 -21.28
C GLY A 309 5.43 38.85 -20.90
N SER A 310 4.16 38.46 -21.09
CA SER A 310 3.02 39.25 -20.62
C SER A 310 2.94 39.25 -19.09
N ASP A 311 2.69 40.43 -18.53
CA ASP A 311 2.39 40.68 -17.12
C ASP A 311 0.89 40.61 -16.79
N LEU A 312 0.04 40.42 -17.82
CA LEU A 312 -1.42 40.49 -17.71
C LEU A 312 -2.11 39.22 -18.22
N VAL A 313 -1.55 38.54 -19.22
CA VAL A 313 -2.19 37.40 -19.89
C VAL A 313 -1.39 36.13 -19.68
N TYR A 314 -2.05 35.16 -19.07
CA TYR A 314 -1.47 33.86 -18.72
C TYR A 314 -2.27 32.73 -19.39
N ARG A 315 -1.57 31.66 -19.80
CA ARG A 315 -2.21 30.41 -20.25
C ARG A 315 -2.45 29.50 -19.06
N TYR A 316 -3.69 29.10 -18.86
CA TYR A 316 -4.04 28.00 -17.96
C TYR A 316 -3.45 26.70 -18.53
N SER A 317 -2.53 26.06 -17.82
CA SER A 317 -1.90 24.81 -18.24
C SER A 317 -2.66 23.61 -17.69
N GLN A 318 -2.71 22.54 -18.49
CA GLN A 318 -3.26 21.22 -18.12
C GLN A 318 -2.17 20.13 -18.20
N ASN A 319 -0.91 20.55 -18.22
CA ASN A 319 0.24 19.66 -18.22
C ASN A 319 0.57 19.26 -16.78
N GLU A 320 1.85 19.13 -16.45
CA GLU A 320 2.27 18.90 -15.08
C GLU A 320 1.97 20.09 -14.17
N HIS A 321 1.66 19.80 -12.92
CA HIS A 321 1.39 20.82 -11.92
C HIS A 321 2.01 20.50 -10.56
N PRO A 322 2.50 21.51 -9.82
CA PRO A 322 2.99 21.31 -8.47
C PRO A 322 1.87 20.83 -7.53
N THR A 323 2.23 19.97 -6.58
CA THR A 323 1.33 19.50 -5.53
C THR A 323 1.93 19.78 -4.14
N ALA A 324 1.07 19.85 -3.13
CA ALA A 324 1.48 20.01 -1.74
C ALA A 324 0.57 19.22 -0.80
N LEU A 325 1.12 18.73 0.30
CA LEU A 325 0.40 18.07 1.38
C LEU A 325 0.96 18.58 2.71
N VAL A 326 0.07 18.93 3.64
CA VAL A 326 0.43 19.20 5.03
C VAL A 326 -0.64 18.62 5.96
N GLU A 327 -0.21 17.89 6.98
CA GLU A 327 -1.04 17.49 8.11
C GLU A 327 -0.51 18.11 9.40
N VAL A 328 -1.36 18.91 10.05
CA VAL A 328 -1.10 19.46 11.38
C VAL A 328 -2.00 18.80 12.40
N VAL A 329 -1.45 18.53 13.58
CA VAL A 329 -2.18 17.95 14.71
C VAL A 329 -1.94 18.74 15.98
N ARG A 330 -2.91 18.66 16.89
CA ARG A 330 -2.78 19.15 18.25
C ARG A 330 -2.11 18.07 19.11
N THR A 331 -1.03 18.45 19.78
CA THR A 331 -0.33 17.67 20.80
C THR A 331 -0.37 18.41 22.13
N ASP A 332 0.16 17.78 23.18
CA ASP A 332 0.32 18.41 24.50
C ASP A 332 1.31 19.60 24.46
N GLU A 333 2.21 19.63 23.46
CA GLU A 333 3.23 20.66 23.28
C GLU A 333 2.78 21.80 22.34
N GLY A 334 1.60 21.68 21.71
CA GLY A 334 1.05 22.69 20.81
C GLY A 334 0.55 22.11 19.48
N ILE A 335 0.52 22.94 18.44
CA ILE A 335 0.17 22.50 17.09
C ILE A 335 1.45 22.21 16.31
N THR A 336 1.59 20.98 15.84
CA THR A 336 2.78 20.51 15.10
C THR A 336 2.40 19.91 13.75
N VAL A 337 3.35 19.94 12.81
CA VAL A 337 3.23 19.26 11.51
C VAL A 337 3.69 17.81 11.69
N VAL A 338 2.86 16.85 11.30
CA VAL A 338 3.19 15.40 11.37
C VAL A 338 3.40 14.77 10.00
N GLU A 339 2.92 15.42 8.94
CA GLU A 339 3.15 15.01 7.57
C GLU A 339 3.29 16.25 6.69
N HIS A 340 4.29 16.28 5.82
CA HIS A 340 4.44 17.30 4.79
C HIS A 340 5.05 16.68 3.54
N ALA A 341 4.62 17.18 2.38
CA ALA A 341 5.26 16.87 1.10
C ALA A 341 5.07 18.02 0.11
N GLY A 342 6.13 18.32 -0.64
CA GLY A 342 6.03 19.00 -1.93
C GLY A 342 5.97 17.95 -3.04
N GLY A 343 5.44 18.29 -4.21
CA GLY A 343 5.35 17.35 -5.31
C GLY A 343 5.12 17.98 -6.67
N ILE A 344 5.10 17.14 -7.68
CA ILE A 344 4.65 17.45 -9.03
C ILE A 344 3.91 16.23 -9.59
N ALA A 345 2.76 16.46 -10.18
CA ALA A 345 1.90 15.42 -10.76
C ALA A 345 1.75 15.61 -12.26
N ASP A 346 1.33 14.55 -12.94
CA ASP A 346 0.97 14.54 -14.36
C ASP A 346 2.11 14.90 -15.33
N LEU A 347 3.37 14.66 -14.95
CA LEU A 347 4.51 14.85 -15.84
C LEU A 347 4.55 13.75 -16.91
N LYS A 348 4.47 14.15 -18.18
CA LYS A 348 4.42 13.23 -19.33
C LYS A 348 5.62 13.46 -20.23
N LEU A 349 6.53 12.48 -20.29
CA LEU A 349 7.77 12.59 -21.04
C LEU A 349 7.94 11.42 -22.01
N ILE A 350 8.23 11.73 -23.28
CA ILE A 350 8.60 10.73 -24.28
C ILE A 350 10.07 10.93 -24.69
N LYS A 351 10.86 9.86 -24.60
CA LYS A 351 12.21 9.80 -25.17
C LYS A 351 12.17 8.94 -26.41
N VAL A 352 12.47 9.53 -27.57
CA VAL A 352 12.23 8.91 -28.88
C VAL A 352 13.20 7.76 -29.24
N LYS A 353 14.36 7.66 -28.59
CA LYS A 353 15.36 6.60 -28.79
C LYS A 353 16.29 6.48 -27.58
N GLY A 354 17.09 5.42 -27.55
CA GLY A 354 18.09 5.15 -26.51
C GLY A 354 17.48 4.56 -25.24
N SER A 355 16.33 3.89 -25.35
CA SER A 355 15.71 3.15 -24.24
C SER A 355 15.56 1.68 -24.64
N SER A 356 16.03 0.77 -23.78
CA SER A 356 15.93 -0.66 -23.99
C SER A 356 15.05 -1.32 -22.91
N PHE A 357 14.57 -2.52 -23.19
CA PHE A 357 13.92 -3.40 -22.23
C PHE A 357 14.12 -4.85 -22.69
N ALA A 358 15.11 -5.51 -22.09
CA ALA A 358 15.55 -6.87 -22.41
C ALA A 358 16.03 -7.57 -21.12
N GLY A 359 16.17 -8.89 -21.15
CA GLY A 359 16.64 -9.68 -20.01
C GLY A 359 15.60 -9.88 -18.89
N PHE A 360 14.31 -9.68 -19.19
CA PHE A 360 13.22 -10.01 -18.27
C PHE A 360 12.94 -11.52 -18.26
N VAL A 361 12.30 -12.01 -17.18
CA VAL A 361 11.91 -13.42 -17.02
C VAL A 361 11.06 -13.86 -18.22
N ARG A 362 11.33 -15.07 -18.71
CA ARG A 362 10.59 -15.67 -19.82
C ARG A 362 9.99 -17.00 -19.40
N ASP A 363 8.68 -17.08 -19.51
CA ASP A 363 7.86 -18.24 -19.16
C ASP A 363 6.64 -18.35 -20.11
N GLU A 364 5.71 -19.24 -19.81
CA GLU A 364 4.49 -19.47 -20.59
C GLU A 364 3.56 -18.24 -20.70
N TYR A 365 3.75 -17.21 -19.87
CA TYR A 365 2.96 -15.97 -19.90
C TYR A 365 3.60 -14.86 -20.75
N THR A 366 4.82 -15.07 -21.23
CA THR A 366 5.62 -14.03 -21.89
C THR A 366 5.30 -13.88 -23.37
N THR A 367 4.57 -12.81 -23.72
CA THR A 367 4.27 -12.43 -25.13
C THR A 367 5.11 -11.26 -25.63
N LEU A 368 5.73 -10.49 -24.73
CA LEU A 368 6.50 -9.30 -25.07
C LEU A 368 7.85 -9.68 -25.72
N PRO A 369 8.17 -9.17 -26.92
CA PRO A 369 9.51 -9.27 -27.48
C PRO A 369 10.49 -8.38 -26.70
N GLU A 370 11.76 -8.79 -26.67
CA GLU A 370 12.82 -7.91 -26.21
C GLU A 370 12.97 -6.73 -27.17
N SER A 371 13.27 -5.55 -26.64
CA SER A 371 13.54 -4.36 -27.42
C SER A 371 14.84 -3.73 -26.94
N PHE A 372 15.76 -3.49 -27.85
CA PHE A 372 17.04 -2.85 -27.54
C PHE A 372 17.04 -1.35 -27.86
N ASP A 373 16.00 -0.87 -28.55
CA ASP A 373 15.73 0.54 -28.76
C ASP A 373 14.24 0.75 -29.05
N ARG A 374 13.58 1.59 -28.26
CA ARG A 374 12.19 2.00 -28.44
C ARG A 374 11.96 3.42 -27.93
N PRO A 375 10.95 4.14 -28.45
CA PRO A 375 10.46 5.30 -27.74
C PRO A 375 9.95 4.86 -26.38
N LEU A 376 10.40 5.49 -25.30
CA LEU A 376 9.87 5.26 -23.97
C LEU A 376 8.99 6.44 -23.59
N PHE A 377 7.70 6.18 -23.40
CA PHE A 377 6.73 7.18 -22.96
C PHE A 377 6.33 6.90 -21.51
N ILE A 378 6.61 7.84 -20.62
CA ILE A 378 6.33 7.73 -19.19
C ILE A 378 5.39 8.82 -18.72
N PHE A 379 4.50 8.46 -17.81
CA PHE A 379 3.87 9.41 -16.90
C PHE A 379 4.54 9.28 -15.55
N LEU A 380 4.75 10.39 -14.84
CA LEU A 380 5.51 10.44 -13.61
C LEU A 380 4.88 11.43 -12.63
N ASP A 381 4.54 10.92 -11.45
CA ASP A 381 4.24 11.73 -10.27
C ASP A 381 5.41 11.61 -9.31
N MET A 382 5.86 12.74 -8.77
CA MET A 382 6.97 12.79 -7.81
C MET A 382 6.55 13.57 -6.58
N ALA A 383 6.90 13.08 -5.40
CA ALA A 383 6.67 13.77 -4.14
C ALA A 383 7.92 13.68 -3.27
N TRP A 384 8.25 14.73 -2.53
CA TRP A 384 9.41 14.75 -1.63
C TRP A 384 9.04 15.34 -0.28
N SER A 385 9.76 14.90 0.74
CA SER A 385 9.70 15.47 2.08
C SER A 385 11.06 16.00 2.50
N TYR A 386 11.05 16.98 3.40
CA TYR A 386 12.26 17.62 3.93
C TYR A 386 12.64 17.00 5.26
N GLU A 387 13.93 17.06 5.60
CA GLU A 387 14.39 16.74 6.96
C GLU A 387 13.83 17.75 7.97
N GLU A 388 13.94 19.03 7.63
CA GLU A 388 13.39 20.14 8.40
C GLU A 388 12.11 20.64 7.74
N VAL A 389 10.98 20.57 8.45
CA VAL A 389 9.67 21.00 7.93
C VAL A 389 9.72 22.46 7.45
N ALA A 390 10.46 23.32 8.17
CA ALA A 390 10.59 24.73 7.85
C ALA A 390 11.09 25.00 6.41
N ASP A 391 11.93 24.13 5.86
CA ASP A 391 12.47 24.27 4.50
C ASP A 391 11.37 24.17 3.42
N ALA A 392 10.24 23.52 3.72
CA ALA A 392 9.06 23.49 2.85
C ALA A 392 8.17 24.74 2.99
N LEU A 393 8.09 25.29 4.20
CA LEU A 393 7.10 26.30 4.58
C LEU A 393 7.59 27.72 4.34
N ASP A 394 8.88 27.98 4.55
CA ASP A 394 9.49 29.30 4.46
C ASP A 394 10.55 29.34 3.36
N SER A 395 10.17 29.90 2.21
CA SER A 395 11.06 30.08 1.08
C SER A 395 12.22 31.05 1.35
N ASP A 396 12.11 31.94 2.34
CA ASP A 396 13.14 32.94 2.62
C ASP A 396 14.41 32.30 3.20
N LEU A 397 14.30 31.08 3.74
CA LEU A 397 15.44 30.27 4.19
C LEU A 397 16.39 29.88 3.05
N GLY A 398 15.96 30.01 1.80
CA GLY A 398 16.74 29.68 0.61
C GLY A 398 16.95 28.18 0.37
N ARG A 399 16.21 27.35 1.10
CA ARG A 399 16.29 25.89 1.10
C ARG A 399 15.06 25.21 0.48
N TYR A 400 14.10 26.00 -0.01
CA TYR A 400 12.93 25.50 -0.71
C TYR A 400 13.34 24.81 -2.03
N VAL A 401 12.76 23.64 -2.28
CA VAL A 401 12.92 22.86 -3.50
C VAL A 401 11.67 23.02 -4.34
N ALA A 402 11.80 23.71 -5.47
CA ALA A 402 10.69 23.97 -6.38
C ALA A 402 10.40 22.76 -7.28
N ALA A 403 9.11 22.49 -7.51
CA ALA A 403 8.65 21.42 -8.38
C ALA A 403 9.21 21.49 -9.81
N GLU A 404 9.40 22.70 -10.33
CA GLU A 404 10.01 22.97 -11.63
C GLU A 404 11.45 22.46 -11.69
N GLN A 405 12.22 22.59 -10.61
CA GLN A 405 13.60 22.10 -10.57
C GLN A 405 13.64 20.57 -10.56
N ILE A 406 12.73 19.92 -9.85
CA ILE A 406 12.60 18.45 -9.84
C ILE A 406 12.14 17.92 -11.20
N ARG A 407 11.19 18.59 -11.87
CA ARG A 407 10.81 18.29 -13.26
C ARG A 407 11.99 18.40 -14.21
N ASP A 408 12.79 19.46 -14.08
CA ASP A 408 13.91 19.70 -14.97
C ASP A 408 15.04 18.68 -14.75
N ILE A 409 15.26 18.25 -13.50
CA ILE A 409 16.09 17.09 -13.19
C ILE A 409 15.55 15.84 -13.90
N ALA A 410 14.25 15.58 -13.82
CA ALA A 410 13.64 14.39 -14.41
C ALA A 410 13.85 14.32 -15.93
N HIS A 411 13.56 15.40 -16.68
CA HIS A 411 13.80 15.38 -18.12
C HIS A 411 15.29 15.38 -18.49
N THR A 412 16.16 15.97 -17.66
CA THR A 412 17.61 16.01 -17.93
C THR A 412 18.21 14.62 -17.74
N VAL A 413 17.90 13.96 -16.62
CA VAL A 413 18.32 12.57 -16.37
C VAL A 413 17.71 11.65 -17.43
N PHE A 414 16.45 11.83 -17.81
CA PHE A 414 15.85 11.01 -18.86
C PHE A 414 16.55 11.21 -20.20
N HIS A 415 16.97 12.43 -20.53
CA HIS A 415 17.79 12.71 -21.72
C HIS A 415 19.15 12.01 -21.68
N GLU A 416 19.90 12.13 -20.58
CA GLU A 416 21.26 11.61 -20.40
C GLU A 416 21.32 10.07 -20.39
N GLN A 417 20.33 9.40 -19.79
CA GLN A 417 20.42 7.97 -19.49
C GLN A 417 20.04 7.09 -20.69
N HIS A 418 20.91 6.12 -21.04
CA HIS A 418 20.49 4.94 -21.79
C HIS A 418 19.75 3.98 -20.85
N SER A 419 18.46 4.24 -20.66
CA SER A 419 17.71 3.58 -19.60
C SER A 419 17.32 2.15 -19.98
N PRO A 420 17.69 1.13 -19.17
CA PRO A 420 17.28 -0.25 -19.37
C PRO A 420 15.84 -0.53 -18.87
N SER A 421 15.26 0.36 -18.06
CA SER A 421 13.91 0.22 -17.52
C SER A 421 13.42 1.51 -16.83
N ILE A 422 12.11 1.64 -16.61
CA ILE A 422 11.57 2.79 -15.86
C ILE A 422 12.07 2.76 -14.41
N GLN A 423 12.19 1.58 -13.80
CA GLN A 423 12.74 1.39 -12.46
C GLN A 423 14.14 2.00 -12.34
N ASN A 424 15.02 1.74 -13.32
CA ASN A 424 16.36 2.32 -13.31
C ASN A 424 16.33 3.83 -13.51
N LEU A 425 15.46 4.33 -14.40
CA LEU A 425 15.30 5.76 -14.64
C LEU A 425 14.88 6.52 -13.37
N ILE A 426 13.80 6.09 -12.71
CA ILE A 426 13.31 6.77 -11.49
C ILE A 426 14.32 6.70 -10.34
N TYR A 427 15.09 5.60 -10.25
CA TYR A 427 16.20 5.51 -9.30
C TYR A 427 17.26 6.59 -9.59
N ARG A 428 17.65 6.80 -10.86
CA ARG A 428 18.63 7.84 -11.24
C ARG A 428 18.09 9.25 -11.03
N ILE A 429 16.80 9.48 -11.27
CA ILE A 429 16.14 10.76 -10.97
C ILE A 429 16.18 11.03 -9.47
N GLY A 430 15.83 10.04 -8.65
CA GLY A 430 15.90 10.13 -7.19
C GLY A 430 17.31 10.45 -6.71
N GLN A 431 18.30 9.73 -7.23
CA GLN A 431 19.71 9.91 -6.88
C GLN A 431 20.16 11.35 -7.19
N ARG A 432 19.85 11.86 -8.39
CA ARG A 432 20.20 13.22 -8.78
C ARG A 432 19.48 14.25 -7.91
N SER A 433 18.20 14.05 -7.61
CA SER A 433 17.39 14.96 -6.80
C SER A 433 17.94 15.10 -5.38
N LEU A 434 18.19 13.98 -4.69
CA LEU A 434 18.74 14.01 -3.33
C LEU A 434 20.20 14.50 -3.28
N THR A 435 20.97 14.31 -4.36
CA THR A 435 22.33 14.88 -4.48
C THR A 435 22.30 16.40 -4.64
N ARG A 436 21.33 16.94 -5.41
CA ARG A 436 21.17 18.38 -5.63
C ARG A 436 20.58 19.08 -4.41
N PHE A 437 19.68 18.39 -3.70
CA PHE A 437 18.94 18.93 -2.57
C PHE A 437 19.19 18.10 -1.32
N PRO A 438 20.34 18.28 -0.65
CA PRO A 438 20.69 17.52 0.55
C PRO A 438 19.77 17.80 1.75
N GLN A 439 18.88 18.79 1.67
CA GLN A 439 17.84 19.04 2.67
C GLN A 439 16.63 18.10 2.57
N LEU A 440 16.49 17.37 1.46
CA LEU A 440 15.41 16.40 1.28
C LEU A 440 15.68 15.13 2.07
N LYS A 441 14.66 14.64 2.75
CA LYS A 441 14.68 13.37 3.49
C LYS A 441 14.45 12.18 2.56
N GLU A 442 13.50 12.34 1.64
CA GLU A 442 13.00 11.28 0.77
C GLU A 442 12.39 11.89 -0.50
N ILE A 443 12.48 11.17 -1.61
CA ILE A 443 11.69 11.41 -2.83
C ILE A 443 11.00 10.12 -3.27
N ARG A 444 9.72 10.21 -3.61
CA ARG A 444 8.82 9.13 -4.00
C ARG A 444 8.38 9.32 -5.44
N PHE A 445 8.12 8.21 -6.11
CA PHE A 445 7.73 8.14 -7.52
C PHE A 445 6.54 7.21 -7.67
N GLU A 446 5.56 7.65 -8.46
CA GLU A 446 4.59 6.78 -9.10
C GLU A 446 4.72 6.98 -10.62
N SER A 447 4.94 5.91 -11.37
CA SER A 447 5.14 5.99 -12.82
C SER A 447 4.18 5.11 -13.59
N ASN A 448 3.86 5.50 -14.83
CA ASN A 448 3.18 4.64 -15.80
C ASN A 448 4.04 4.47 -17.05
N ASN A 449 4.06 3.26 -17.60
CA ASN A 449 4.54 2.99 -18.95
C ASN A 449 3.40 3.17 -19.94
N ARG A 450 3.51 4.18 -20.80
CA ARG A 450 2.54 4.54 -21.84
C ARG A 450 3.13 4.40 -23.24
N THR A 451 4.18 3.59 -23.37
CA THR A 451 4.91 3.40 -24.64
C THR A 451 3.96 2.93 -25.75
N TRP A 452 4.05 3.62 -26.89
CA TRP A 452 3.25 3.32 -28.08
C TRP A 452 3.61 1.99 -28.75
N GLU A 453 2.65 1.43 -29.47
CA GLU A 453 2.83 0.27 -30.33
C GLU A 453 3.41 0.70 -31.70
N THR A 454 4.43 0.00 -32.20
CA THR A 454 4.98 0.26 -33.53
C THR A 454 4.07 -0.31 -34.62
N ILE A 455 3.69 0.53 -35.59
CA ILE A 455 2.97 0.15 -36.81
C ILE A 455 3.93 -0.04 -37.99
N LEU A 456 4.95 0.82 -38.07
CA LEU A 456 5.96 0.76 -39.13
C LEU A 456 7.36 1.01 -38.56
N GLU A 457 8.25 0.02 -38.72
CA GLU A 457 9.63 0.09 -38.24
C GLU A 457 10.54 1.01 -39.07
N GLN A 458 10.15 1.33 -40.31
CA GLN A 458 10.89 2.26 -41.16
C GLN A 458 9.95 2.96 -42.15
N ALA A 459 9.90 4.29 -42.08
CA ALA A 459 9.18 5.13 -43.03
C ALA A 459 9.85 5.13 -44.41
N SER A 460 9.09 5.48 -45.45
CA SER A 460 9.58 5.55 -46.83
C SER A 460 10.66 6.62 -47.06
N VAL A 461 10.78 7.59 -46.14
CA VAL A 461 11.78 8.66 -46.18
C VAL A 461 12.34 8.87 -44.78
N GLY A 462 13.67 8.93 -44.67
CA GLY A 462 14.39 9.18 -43.41
C GLY A 462 14.42 7.99 -42.45
N GLU A 463 14.76 8.27 -41.19
CA GLU A 463 14.87 7.28 -40.11
C GLU A 463 13.58 7.15 -39.29
N GLY A 464 12.47 7.71 -39.80
CA GLY A 464 11.21 7.79 -39.09
C GLY A 464 10.55 6.42 -38.89
N LYS A 465 9.77 6.30 -37.82
CA LYS A 465 8.89 5.16 -37.51
C LYS A 465 7.46 5.66 -37.34
N VAL A 466 6.48 4.76 -37.47
CA VAL A 466 5.06 5.07 -37.23
C VAL A 466 4.57 4.27 -36.03
N PHE A 467 3.91 4.96 -35.11
CA PHE A 467 3.40 4.38 -33.85
C PHE A 467 1.91 4.68 -33.67
N THR A 468 1.25 3.92 -32.79
CA THR A 468 -0.13 4.17 -32.34
C THR A 468 -0.26 3.95 -30.84
N GLU A 469 -1.32 4.49 -30.24
CA GLU A 469 -1.65 4.22 -28.84
C GLU A 469 -1.79 2.71 -28.57
N PRO A 470 -1.26 2.21 -27.44
CA PRO A 470 -1.38 0.81 -27.07
C PRO A 470 -2.80 0.49 -26.59
N ARG A 471 -3.05 -0.79 -26.29
CA ARG A 471 -4.23 -1.19 -25.51
C ARG A 471 -4.26 -0.50 -24.13
N PRO A 472 -5.44 -0.42 -23.47
CA PRO A 472 -5.58 0.27 -22.17
C PRO A 472 -4.62 -0.15 -21.04
N PRO A 473 -4.19 -1.43 -20.91
CA PRO A 473 -3.28 -1.84 -19.82
C PRO A 473 -1.96 -1.06 -19.83
N TYR A 474 -1.52 -0.60 -18.65
CA TYR A 474 -0.23 0.06 -18.47
C TYR A 474 0.55 -0.58 -17.33
N GLY A 475 1.86 -0.68 -17.49
CA GLY A 475 2.74 -1.04 -16.37
C GLY A 475 2.92 0.16 -15.45
N PHE A 476 3.01 -0.06 -14.14
CA PHE A 476 3.27 1.00 -13.16
C PHE A 476 4.35 0.61 -12.16
N GLN A 477 4.97 1.60 -11.54
CA GLN A 477 5.98 1.41 -10.50
C GLN A 477 5.75 2.43 -9.38
N GLY A 478 5.78 1.96 -8.14
CA GLY A 478 5.91 2.80 -6.95
C GLY A 478 7.30 2.61 -6.36
N PHE A 479 8.02 3.69 -6.07
CA PHE A 479 9.36 3.62 -5.48
C PHE A 479 9.65 4.85 -4.63
N SER A 480 10.35 4.66 -3.52
CA SER A 480 10.89 5.74 -2.68
C SER A 480 12.40 5.61 -2.58
N MET A 481 13.10 6.73 -2.71
CA MET A 481 14.52 6.84 -2.41
C MET A 481 14.73 7.71 -1.17
N THR A 482 15.57 7.21 -0.27
CA THR A 482 16.02 7.90 0.94
C THR A 482 17.50 8.22 0.86
N LYS A 483 18.01 9.07 1.77
CA LYS A 483 19.45 9.34 1.84
C LYS A 483 20.30 8.09 2.07
N ASN A 484 19.79 7.07 2.77
CA ASN A 484 20.52 5.83 3.01
C ASN A 484 20.88 5.11 1.70
N ASP A 485 20.06 5.28 0.65
CA ASP A 485 20.33 4.70 -0.67
C ASP A 485 21.48 5.42 -1.40
N LEU A 486 21.85 6.64 -0.97
CA LEU A 486 23.01 7.38 -1.49
C LEU A 486 24.32 6.94 -0.82
N GLU A 487 24.28 6.53 0.44
CA GLU A 487 25.48 6.16 1.21
C GLU A 487 26.09 4.82 0.78
N GLY A 488 25.31 3.98 0.10
CA GLY A 488 25.75 2.69 -0.45
C GLY A 488 26.36 2.76 -1.87
N LEU A 489 26.55 3.96 -2.41
CA LEU A 489 27.15 4.24 -3.73
C LEU A 489 28.55 4.83 -3.56
#